data_AF-A0AAD1RZ54-F1
#
_entry.id   AF-A0AAD1RZ54-F1
#
_cell.length_a   1.000
_cell.length_b   1.000
_cell.length_c   1.000
_cell.angle_alpha   90.00
_cell.angle_beta   90.00
_cell.angle_gamma   90.00
#
_symmetry.space_group_name_H-M   'P 1'
#
loop_
_entity.id
_entity.type
_entity.pdbx_description
1 polymer ?
#
loop_
_entity_poly.entity_id
_entity_poly.type
_entity_poly.pdbx_seq_one_letter_code
_entity_poly.pdbx_strand_id
1 'polypeptide(L)'
;MADMHGLMDRLENAVIRLESVLSKSYTSSLGENNVVNGINGDIAPYMEAFDSLLTRTLEEYLKNSKIIGGDVETHATMVENAFKAERSFLLYASQHQKPTQAEEALILKPISERILEIQTYREKNRGSKMFNHLSAISESIPALGWVAMSPKPGPYVKEMADAATFYTNRVLKDYKNSDARHVDWVKSYLSIWNELQVYIKEYHTTGISWANTGFSTPPIAKGESQVQNATSGSCHPPPPPPPPPPCPSILSDSQSPKSKDDASQDRSALFAQLNQGEEITKGLKHVSDDQKTHKNPKLRGQASQNRSPSKSHTPSPTSPKAPPLQKYSPVLELEGKKWRVEYQEGITGLVIDETELKQVAYIFKCKNTTVHIKGKINSIIIDNCRKLGLVFDDVVGIVEVINSRDVQIQVIGKVPTISINKTDGCHVYLSEHSIDCEIVSAKSSEMNILVPHDGDYKEFPVPEQFKTSWDGSKLVTEPAEMMG
;
A
#
# COMPACT_ATOMS: atom_id res chain seq x y z
N MET A 1 8.66 4.58 52.83
CA MET A 1 7.92 5.55 51.99
C MET A 1 8.76 6.76 51.60
N ALA A 2 9.39 7.50 52.53
CA ALA A 2 10.20 8.69 52.20
C ALA A 2 11.24 8.48 51.07
N ASP A 3 11.94 7.34 51.09
CA ASP A 3 12.98 7.00 50.11
C ASP A 3 12.48 6.90 48.65
N MET A 4 11.19 6.59 48.44
CA MET A 4 10.61 6.52 47.09
C MET A 4 10.28 7.91 46.51
N HIS A 5 9.88 8.88 47.33
CA HIS A 5 9.72 10.26 46.86
C HIS A 5 11.09 10.85 46.49
N GLY A 6 12.11 10.65 47.32
CA GLY A 6 13.47 11.07 47.00
C GLY A 6 14.05 10.40 45.73
N LEU A 7 13.56 9.22 45.34
CA LEU A 7 13.89 8.61 44.05
C LEU A 7 13.12 9.27 42.88
N MET A 8 11.83 9.55 43.07
CA MET A 8 10.97 10.19 42.07
C MET A 8 11.43 11.61 41.75
N ASP A 9 11.66 12.44 42.77
CA ASP A 9 12.18 13.80 42.65
C ASP A 9 13.50 13.83 41.86
N ARG A 10 14.39 12.85 42.13
CA ARG A 10 15.67 12.72 41.42
C ARG A 10 15.50 12.28 39.96
N LEU A 11 14.46 11.51 39.65
CA LEU A 11 14.14 11.11 38.28
C LEU A 11 13.55 12.27 37.48
N GLU A 12 12.59 13.01 38.04
CA GLU A 12 12.03 14.22 37.40
C GLU A 12 13.12 15.29 37.19
N ASN A 13 13.97 15.55 38.19
CA ASN A 13 15.10 16.48 38.04
C ASN A 13 16.15 16.00 37.00
N ALA A 14 16.25 14.70 36.75
CA ALA A 14 17.10 14.15 35.68
C ALA A 14 16.45 14.34 34.29
N VAL A 15 15.14 14.10 34.16
CA VAL A 15 14.37 14.32 32.92
C VAL A 15 14.38 15.81 32.53
N ILE A 16 14.06 16.71 33.46
CA ILE A 16 14.08 18.18 33.25
C ILE A 16 15.48 18.66 32.83
N ARG A 17 16.55 18.03 33.35
CA ARG A 17 17.93 18.30 32.89
C ARG A 17 18.18 17.79 31.48
N LEU A 18 17.72 16.59 31.12
CA LEU A 18 17.84 16.04 29.78
C LEU A 18 17.13 16.92 28.75
N GLU A 19 15.89 17.32 29.03
CA GLU A 19 15.09 18.22 28.21
C GLU A 19 15.73 19.61 28.08
N SER A 20 16.29 20.17 29.17
CA SER A 20 17.05 21.43 29.10
C SER A 20 18.35 21.30 28.30
N VAL A 21 19.00 20.14 28.25
CA VAL A 21 20.21 19.92 27.45
C VAL A 21 19.84 19.81 25.97
N LEU A 22 18.85 18.99 25.63
CA LEU A 22 18.31 18.86 24.27
C LEU A 22 17.87 20.23 23.73
N SER A 23 17.07 20.98 24.49
CA SER A 23 16.61 22.31 24.09
C SER A 23 17.75 23.30 23.81
N LYS A 24 18.86 23.22 24.57
CA LYS A 24 20.03 24.09 24.37
C LYS A 24 20.86 23.71 23.15
N SER A 25 20.99 22.42 22.85
CA SER A 25 21.66 21.94 21.63
C SER A 25 21.01 22.46 20.35
N TYR A 26 19.67 22.57 20.30
CA TYR A 26 18.98 23.12 19.14
C TYR A 26 19.14 24.65 18.97
N THR A 27 19.43 25.39 20.03
CA THR A 27 19.52 26.88 19.97
C THR A 27 20.90 27.43 19.62
N SER A 28 21.96 26.62 19.57
CA SER A 28 23.35 27.10 19.44
C SER A 28 23.91 27.13 18.01
N SER A 29 23.15 26.73 17.00
CA SER A 29 23.65 26.48 15.64
C SER A 29 23.71 27.74 14.73
N LEU A 30 23.94 28.94 15.28
CA LEU A 30 24.00 30.18 14.49
C LEU A 30 24.93 31.25 15.11
N GLY A 31 26.22 30.95 15.29
CA GLY A 31 27.19 31.95 15.77
C GLY A 31 28.62 31.45 15.95
N GLU A 32 29.48 31.82 14.98
CA GLU A 32 30.96 31.87 15.03
C GLU A 32 31.79 30.60 15.31
N ASN A 33 33.00 30.59 14.74
CA ASN A 33 33.93 29.47 14.78
C ASN A 33 34.75 29.43 16.07
N ASN A 34 34.94 28.26 16.67
CA ASN A 34 36.21 27.93 17.32
C ASN A 34 36.48 26.42 17.29
N VAL A 35 37.74 26.03 17.06
CA VAL A 35 38.10 24.65 16.70
C VAL A 35 38.79 23.93 17.85
N VAL A 36 38.11 22.94 18.45
CA VAL A 36 38.75 21.90 19.28
C VAL A 36 38.03 20.55 19.12
N ASN A 37 38.78 19.49 18.84
CA ASN A 37 38.44 18.06 19.00
C ASN A 37 37.09 17.53 18.45
N GLY A 38 37.01 17.41 17.13
CA GLY A 38 37.20 16.06 16.55
C GLY A 38 36.08 15.01 16.66
N ILE A 39 34.83 15.39 16.93
CA ILE A 39 33.66 14.55 16.61
C ILE A 39 32.61 15.40 15.89
N ASN A 40 32.83 15.67 14.60
CA ASN A 40 31.73 15.98 13.70
C ASN A 40 31.01 14.65 13.41
N GLY A 41 29.86 14.45 14.03
CA GLY A 41 28.94 13.39 13.62
C GLY A 41 28.23 13.84 12.35
N ASP A 42 28.73 13.42 11.19
CA ASP A 42 28.02 13.62 9.93
C ASP A 42 26.61 13.01 10.04
N ILE A 43 25.63 13.78 9.58
CA ILE A 43 24.24 13.34 9.53
C ILE A 43 24.16 12.21 8.49
N ALA A 44 23.60 11.06 8.87
CA ALA A 44 23.54 9.91 7.95
C ALA A 44 22.80 10.31 6.65
N PRO A 45 23.20 9.83 5.45
CA PRO A 45 22.62 10.31 4.19
C PRO A 45 21.09 10.18 4.08
N TYR A 46 20.49 9.18 4.74
CA TYR A 46 19.03 9.06 4.83
C TYR A 46 18.37 10.06 5.79
N MET A 47 19.08 10.60 6.77
CA MET A 47 18.59 11.71 7.57
C MET A 47 18.65 13.03 6.78
N GLU A 48 19.71 13.25 5.99
CA GLU A 48 19.80 14.40 5.07
C GLU A 48 18.74 14.35 3.97
N ALA A 49 18.50 13.18 3.37
CA ALA A 49 17.46 12.97 2.37
C ALA A 49 16.05 13.20 2.95
N PHE A 50 15.81 12.80 4.21
CA PHE A 50 14.54 13.09 4.89
C PHE A 50 14.40 14.59 5.21
N ASP A 51 15.46 15.25 5.67
CA ASP A 51 15.46 16.70 5.92
C ASP A 51 15.24 17.51 4.63
N SER A 52 15.73 17.02 3.48
CA SER A 52 15.42 17.55 2.15
C SER A 52 13.93 17.40 1.78
N LEU A 53 13.29 16.28 2.14
CA LEU A 53 11.85 16.08 1.97
C LEU A 53 11.05 17.06 2.85
N LEU A 54 11.46 17.28 4.09
CA LEU A 54 10.84 18.25 5.01
C LEU A 54 10.96 19.69 4.46
N THR A 55 12.20 20.15 4.22
CA THR A 55 12.51 21.54 3.85
C THR A 55 12.07 21.94 2.44
N ARG A 56 11.65 20.99 1.60
CA ARG A 56 11.22 21.26 0.22
C ARG A 56 9.77 20.87 -0.01
N THR A 57 9.42 19.61 0.23
CA THR A 57 8.15 19.04 -0.19
C THR A 57 7.06 19.30 0.85
N LEU A 58 7.39 19.15 2.15
CA LEU A 58 6.47 19.48 3.23
C LEU A 58 6.31 21.01 3.37
N GLU A 59 7.38 21.81 3.30
CA GLU A 59 7.30 23.27 3.34
C GLU A 59 6.40 23.86 2.24
N GLU A 60 6.50 23.38 0.98
CA GLU A 60 5.63 23.84 -0.11
C GLU A 60 4.15 23.49 0.15
N TYR A 61 3.86 22.33 0.74
CA TYR A 61 2.50 21.98 1.19
C TYR A 61 2.01 22.86 2.35
N LEU A 62 2.85 23.17 3.34
CA LEU A 62 2.48 24.03 4.47
C LEU A 62 2.17 25.45 4.00
N LYS A 63 3.01 26.00 3.11
CA LYS A 63 2.80 27.25 2.39
C LYS A 63 1.47 27.27 1.63
N ASN A 64 1.17 26.24 0.84
CA ASN A 64 -0.09 26.17 0.09
C ASN A 64 -1.31 25.95 1.01
N SER A 65 -1.16 25.25 2.12
CA SER A 65 -2.21 25.07 3.14
C SER A 65 -2.55 26.38 3.83
N LYS A 66 -1.53 27.19 4.16
CA LYS A 66 -1.66 28.55 4.70
C LYS A 66 -2.28 29.54 3.71
N ILE A 67 -2.02 29.36 2.41
CA ILE A 67 -2.65 30.14 1.33
C ILE A 67 -4.16 29.84 1.18
N ILE A 68 -4.64 28.67 1.64
CA ILE A 68 -6.06 28.34 1.78
C ILE A 68 -6.61 28.80 3.13
N GLY A 69 -5.86 28.58 4.22
CA GLY A 69 -6.18 29.02 5.57
C GLY A 69 -7.17 28.12 6.33
N GLY A 70 -7.52 28.56 7.55
CA GLY A 70 -8.60 27.95 8.35
C GLY A 70 -8.34 26.50 8.72
N ASP A 71 -9.32 25.63 8.48
CA ASP A 71 -9.20 24.20 8.77
C ASP A 71 -8.01 23.53 8.06
N VAL A 72 -7.68 23.96 6.83
CA VAL A 72 -6.62 23.35 6.03
C VAL A 72 -5.24 23.73 6.56
N GLU A 73 -5.04 24.99 6.95
CA GLU A 73 -3.82 25.44 7.63
C GLU A 73 -3.65 24.73 8.99
N THR A 74 -4.73 24.69 9.79
CA THR A 74 -4.73 24.04 11.11
C THR A 74 -4.37 22.55 11.02
N HIS A 75 -4.96 21.84 10.05
CA HIS A 75 -4.71 20.41 9.84
C HIS A 75 -3.30 20.15 9.28
N ALA A 76 -2.76 21.06 8.46
CA ALA A 76 -1.41 20.99 7.94
C ALA A 76 -0.33 21.19 9.02
N THR A 77 -0.55 22.09 10.01
CA THR A 77 0.34 22.21 11.18
C THR A 77 0.35 20.93 12.03
N MET A 78 -0.75 20.18 12.09
CA MET A 78 -0.74 18.85 12.73
C MET A 78 0.12 17.85 11.94
N VAL A 79 0.00 17.84 10.60
CA VAL A 79 0.85 17.01 9.70
C VAL A 79 2.33 17.35 9.88
N GLU A 80 2.69 18.64 9.98
CA GLU A 80 4.06 19.07 10.29
C GLU A 80 4.61 18.45 11.59
N ASN A 81 3.80 18.44 12.64
CA ASN A 81 4.18 17.86 13.93
C ASN A 81 4.28 16.32 13.88
N ALA A 82 3.51 15.66 13.01
CA ALA A 82 3.65 14.22 12.76
C ALA A 82 4.97 13.89 12.03
N PHE A 83 5.33 14.66 11.00
CA PHE A 83 6.60 14.51 10.30
C PHE A 83 7.82 14.83 11.19
N LYS A 84 7.71 15.77 12.14
CA LYS A 84 8.74 16.02 13.16
C LYS A 84 8.91 14.84 14.13
N ALA A 85 7.81 14.16 14.49
CA ALA A 85 7.87 12.93 15.27
C ALA A 85 8.52 11.77 14.49
N GLU A 86 8.19 11.64 13.20
CA GLU A 86 8.83 10.66 12.29
C GLU A 86 10.34 10.92 12.14
N ARG A 87 10.76 12.18 11.94
CA ARG A 87 12.18 12.58 11.95
C ARG A 87 12.89 12.16 13.24
N SER A 88 12.23 12.35 14.39
CA SER A 88 12.78 12.02 15.71
C SER A 88 12.93 10.51 15.88
N PHE A 89 12.00 9.72 15.35
CA PHE A 89 12.10 8.26 15.29
C PHE A 89 13.25 7.79 14.38
N LEU A 90 13.39 8.37 13.18
CA LEU A 90 14.47 8.03 12.25
C LEU A 90 15.86 8.34 12.84
N LEU A 91 16.00 9.46 13.56
CA LEU A 91 17.22 9.82 14.31
C LEU A 91 17.48 8.88 15.49
N TYR A 92 16.44 8.36 16.15
CA TYR A 92 16.60 7.33 17.18
C TYR A 92 17.09 6.01 16.55
N ALA A 93 16.46 5.56 15.46
CA ALA A 93 16.86 4.35 14.73
C ALA A 93 18.28 4.45 14.16
N SER A 94 18.75 5.65 13.79
CA SER A 94 20.12 5.88 13.31
C SER A 94 21.20 5.76 14.39
N GLN A 95 20.82 5.60 15.66
CA GLN A 95 21.74 5.52 16.81
C GLN A 95 21.61 4.21 17.61
N HIS A 96 20.47 3.52 17.49
CA HIS A 96 20.12 2.34 18.29
C HIS A 96 19.94 1.09 17.43
N GLN A 97 20.25 -0.08 18.00
CA GLN A 97 19.86 -1.38 17.43
C GLN A 97 18.33 -1.53 17.44
N LYS A 98 17.77 -2.47 16.66
CA LYS A 98 16.32 -2.70 16.69
C LYS A 98 15.87 -3.13 18.10
N PRO A 99 14.93 -2.41 18.74
CA PRO A 99 14.41 -2.74 20.07
C PRO A 99 13.48 -3.95 20.05
N THR A 100 13.10 -4.47 21.22
CA THR A 100 12.07 -5.52 21.31
C THR A 100 10.69 -4.99 20.90
N GLN A 101 9.76 -5.89 20.55
CA GLN A 101 8.42 -5.51 20.07
C GLN A 101 7.63 -4.60 21.03
N ALA A 102 7.84 -4.76 22.34
CA ALA A 102 7.19 -3.95 23.37
C ALA A 102 7.80 -2.55 23.49
N GLU A 103 9.13 -2.45 23.38
CA GLU A 103 9.85 -1.17 23.34
C GLU A 103 9.58 -0.42 22.03
N GLU A 104 9.55 -1.13 20.90
CA GLU A 104 9.20 -0.58 19.58
C GLU A 104 7.81 0.08 19.61
N ALA A 105 6.83 -0.54 20.26
CA ALA A 105 5.49 0.05 20.45
C ALA A 105 5.50 1.33 21.32
N LEU A 106 6.37 1.41 22.34
CA LEU A 106 6.54 2.62 23.16
C LEU A 106 7.24 3.75 22.37
N ILE A 107 8.25 3.41 21.57
CA ILE A 107 9.03 4.35 20.76
C ILE A 107 8.20 4.90 19.58
N LEU A 108 7.31 4.08 19.01
CA LEU A 108 6.37 4.50 17.95
C LEU A 108 5.18 5.32 18.47
N LYS A 109 4.91 5.29 19.77
CA LYS A 109 3.73 5.93 20.38
C LYS A 109 3.52 7.39 19.94
N PRO A 110 4.54 8.29 19.94
CA PRO A 110 4.35 9.68 19.54
C PRO A 110 3.86 9.87 18.10
N ILE A 111 4.27 8.99 17.17
CA ILE A 111 3.77 9.03 15.78
C ILE A 111 2.30 8.58 15.75
N SER A 112 1.96 7.50 16.47
CA SER A 112 0.59 6.99 16.53
C SER A 112 -0.40 8.01 17.13
N GLU A 113 0.02 8.77 18.14
CA GLU A 113 -0.80 9.83 18.75
C GLU A 113 -1.03 11.00 17.78
N ARG A 114 -0.04 11.37 16.96
CA ARG A 114 -0.22 12.40 15.92
C ARG A 114 -1.10 11.93 14.76
N ILE A 115 -0.97 10.68 14.32
CA ILE A 115 -1.88 10.07 13.33
C ILE A 115 -3.34 10.14 13.85
N LEU A 116 -3.56 9.74 15.10
CA LEU A 116 -4.89 9.76 15.73
C LEU A 116 -5.43 11.18 15.94
N GLU A 117 -4.59 12.14 16.34
CA GLU A 117 -4.95 13.57 16.45
C GLU A 117 -5.46 14.12 15.10
N ILE A 118 -4.71 13.85 14.02
CA ILE A 118 -5.02 14.29 12.66
C ILE A 118 -6.34 13.66 12.18
N GLN A 119 -6.55 12.36 12.42
CA GLN A 119 -7.82 11.71 12.09
C GLN A 119 -8.99 12.30 12.89
N THR A 120 -8.81 12.44 14.20
CA THR A 120 -9.80 13.02 15.13
C THR A 120 -10.17 14.46 14.77
N TYR A 121 -9.23 15.27 14.26
CA TYR A 121 -9.51 16.63 13.80
C TYR A 121 -10.53 16.65 12.66
N ARG A 122 -10.36 15.78 11.67
CA ARG A 122 -11.31 15.64 10.55
C ARG A 122 -12.66 15.11 11.02
N GLU A 123 -12.69 14.18 11.97
CA GLU A 123 -13.92 13.63 12.53
C GLU A 123 -14.77 14.66 13.29
N LYS A 124 -14.12 15.54 14.05
CA LYS A 124 -14.76 16.66 14.74
C LYS A 124 -15.26 17.73 13.75
N ASN A 125 -14.51 17.96 12.67
CA ASN A 125 -14.82 18.98 11.66
C ASN A 125 -15.57 18.45 10.43
N ARG A 126 -16.48 17.47 10.61
CA ARG A 126 -17.35 16.91 9.54
C ARG A 126 -18.24 17.94 8.85
N GLY A 127 -18.51 19.09 9.47
CA GLY A 127 -19.23 20.23 8.88
C GLY A 127 -18.36 21.21 8.07
N SER A 128 -17.05 20.97 7.95
CA SER A 128 -16.14 21.90 7.26
C SER A 128 -16.46 22.04 5.77
N LYS A 129 -16.41 23.28 5.26
CA LYS A 129 -16.45 23.54 3.81
C LYS A 129 -15.26 22.92 3.07
N MET A 130 -14.16 22.64 3.78
CA MET A 130 -12.95 22.04 3.24
C MET A 130 -12.87 20.53 3.51
N PHE A 131 -13.96 19.85 3.86
CA PHE A 131 -13.97 18.44 4.28
C PHE A 131 -13.31 17.44 3.30
N ASN A 132 -13.29 17.71 1.99
CA ASN A 132 -12.52 16.91 1.02
C ASN A 132 -10.99 17.03 1.24
N HIS A 133 -10.48 18.19 1.63
CA HIS A 133 -9.07 18.39 2.01
C HIS A 133 -8.74 17.66 3.31
N LEU A 134 -9.59 17.84 4.33
CA LEU A 134 -9.41 17.17 5.63
C LEU A 134 -9.48 15.65 5.50
N SER A 135 -10.31 15.13 4.60
CA SER A 135 -10.39 13.70 4.28
C SER A 135 -9.20 13.22 3.46
N ALA A 136 -8.68 14.02 2.52
CA ALA A 136 -7.42 13.67 1.86
C ALA A 136 -6.28 13.52 2.88
N ILE A 137 -6.30 14.29 3.97
CA ILE A 137 -5.33 14.18 5.06
C ILE A 137 -5.63 12.98 5.99
N SER A 138 -6.84 12.85 6.53
CA SER A 138 -7.15 11.83 7.56
C SER A 138 -7.05 10.39 7.06
N GLU A 139 -7.36 10.15 5.79
CA GLU A 139 -7.39 8.82 5.23
C GLU A 139 -6.03 8.37 4.65
N SER A 140 -5.03 9.26 4.55
CA SER A 140 -3.66 8.91 4.13
C SER A 140 -2.57 9.16 5.16
N ILE A 141 -2.81 9.95 6.22
CA ILE A 141 -1.82 10.14 7.29
C ILE A 141 -1.32 8.84 7.97
N PRO A 142 -2.04 7.70 7.98
CA PRO A 142 -1.47 6.41 8.41
C PRO A 142 -0.24 5.97 7.61
N ALA A 143 0.06 6.58 6.46
CA ALA A 143 1.32 6.42 5.74
C ALA A 143 2.55 6.52 6.65
N LEU A 144 2.56 7.44 7.63
CA LEU A 144 3.65 7.61 8.60
C LEU A 144 3.85 6.39 9.54
N GLY A 145 2.92 5.43 9.51
CA GLY A 145 3.10 4.10 10.11
C GLY A 145 4.05 3.18 9.34
N TRP A 146 4.57 3.58 8.17
CA TRP A 146 5.50 2.77 7.37
C TRP A 146 6.75 2.37 8.13
N VAL A 147 7.17 3.16 9.12
CA VAL A 147 8.30 2.89 10.00
C VAL A 147 8.16 1.57 10.76
N ALA A 148 6.91 1.09 10.95
CA ALA A 148 6.60 -0.20 11.57
C ALA A 148 6.40 -1.35 10.53
N MET A 149 6.50 -1.06 9.23
CA MET A 149 6.14 -1.99 8.16
C MET A 149 7.35 -2.70 7.56
N SER A 150 7.30 -4.03 7.55
CA SER A 150 8.29 -4.90 6.89
C SER A 150 7.58 -6.14 6.33
N PRO A 151 7.97 -6.67 5.15
CA PRO A 151 9.08 -6.25 4.29
C PRO A 151 8.68 -5.30 3.14
N LYS A 152 7.48 -4.70 3.17
CA LYS A 152 6.94 -3.87 2.06
C LYS A 152 6.44 -2.47 2.50
N PRO A 153 7.27 -1.60 3.13
CA PRO A 153 6.86 -0.25 3.55
C PRO A 153 6.51 0.69 2.39
N GLY A 154 7.24 0.64 1.27
CA GLY A 154 6.96 1.47 0.08
C GLY A 154 5.55 1.24 -0.50
N PRO A 155 5.14 -0.02 -0.77
CA PRO A 155 3.77 -0.35 -1.15
C PRO A 155 2.71 0.11 -0.15
N TYR A 156 2.98 0.02 1.15
CA TYR A 156 2.06 0.53 2.18
C TYR A 156 1.83 2.06 2.08
N VAL A 157 2.90 2.86 1.94
CA VAL A 157 2.76 4.31 1.70
C VAL A 157 1.99 4.60 0.41
N LYS A 158 2.19 3.78 -0.63
CA LYS A 158 1.45 3.93 -1.89
C LYS A 158 -0.06 3.72 -1.70
N GLU A 159 -0.49 2.69 -0.98
CA GLU A 159 -1.92 2.43 -0.73
C GLU A 159 -2.59 3.60 0.01
N MET A 160 -1.86 4.24 0.93
CA MET A 160 -2.30 5.46 1.60
C MET A 160 -2.32 6.67 0.64
N ALA A 161 -1.33 6.80 -0.27
CA ALA A 161 -1.31 7.84 -1.29
C ALA A 161 -2.46 7.71 -2.31
N ASP A 162 -2.86 6.48 -2.65
CA ASP A 162 -4.05 6.20 -3.46
C ASP A 162 -5.34 6.59 -2.71
N ALA A 163 -5.38 6.45 -1.38
CA ALA A 163 -6.48 6.95 -0.54
C ALA A 163 -6.55 8.50 -0.52
N ALA A 164 -5.43 9.20 -0.38
CA ALA A 164 -5.38 10.66 -0.55
C ALA A 164 -5.93 11.07 -1.93
N THR A 165 -5.47 10.37 -2.98
CA THR A 165 -5.82 10.60 -4.39
C THR A 165 -7.33 10.51 -4.63
N PHE A 166 -8.06 9.66 -3.92
CA PHE A 166 -9.53 9.59 -4.02
C PHE A 166 -10.23 10.89 -3.58
N TYR A 167 -9.71 11.57 -2.56
CA TYR A 167 -10.29 12.82 -2.04
C TYR A 167 -9.72 14.07 -2.71
N THR A 168 -8.42 14.10 -3.04
CA THR A 168 -7.85 15.21 -3.81
C THR A 168 -8.44 15.30 -5.22
N ASN A 169 -8.82 14.17 -5.85
CA ASN A 169 -9.60 14.20 -7.10
C ASN A 169 -10.96 14.92 -6.95
N ARG A 170 -11.57 14.92 -5.75
CA ARG A 170 -12.78 15.71 -5.47
C ARG A 170 -12.44 17.20 -5.36
N VAL A 171 -11.38 17.55 -4.63
CA VAL A 171 -10.85 18.93 -4.60
C VAL A 171 -10.55 19.44 -6.01
N LEU A 172 -9.88 18.65 -6.85
CA LEU A 172 -9.65 19.01 -8.25
C LEU A 172 -10.96 19.15 -9.04
N LYS A 173 -11.93 18.24 -8.88
CA LYS A 173 -13.24 18.36 -9.53
C LYS A 173 -13.94 19.68 -9.17
N ASP A 174 -13.91 20.05 -7.89
CA ASP A 174 -14.66 21.17 -7.33
C ASP A 174 -13.97 22.53 -7.58
N TYR A 175 -12.63 22.58 -7.64
CA TYR A 175 -11.85 23.84 -7.70
C TYR A 175 -11.02 24.10 -8.96
N LYS A 176 -10.73 23.11 -9.81
CA LYS A 176 -9.74 23.25 -10.92
C LYS A 176 -10.01 24.37 -11.94
N ASN A 177 -11.27 24.80 -12.06
CA ASN A 177 -11.72 25.83 -13.01
C ASN A 177 -12.05 27.16 -12.31
N SER A 178 -11.86 27.27 -10.99
CA SER A 178 -12.32 28.41 -10.19
C SER A 178 -11.26 28.98 -9.23
N ASP A 179 -10.40 28.14 -8.66
CA ASP A 179 -9.33 28.60 -7.75
C ASP A 179 -8.10 27.68 -7.82
N ALA A 180 -7.02 28.21 -8.39
CA ALA A 180 -5.76 27.49 -8.58
C ALA A 180 -5.07 27.11 -7.26
N ARG A 181 -5.30 27.83 -6.16
CA ARG A 181 -4.66 27.58 -4.85
C ARG A 181 -4.93 26.17 -4.35
N HIS A 182 -6.14 25.68 -4.58
CA HIS A 182 -6.57 24.32 -4.25
C HIS A 182 -5.93 23.26 -5.17
N VAL A 183 -5.63 23.61 -6.42
CA VAL A 183 -4.92 22.73 -7.37
C VAL A 183 -3.45 22.57 -6.96
N ASP A 184 -2.80 23.66 -6.58
CA ASP A 184 -1.39 23.66 -6.18
C ASP A 184 -1.20 23.05 -4.77
N TRP A 185 -2.18 23.21 -3.89
CA TRP A 185 -2.29 22.42 -2.65
C TRP A 185 -2.39 20.91 -2.93
N VAL A 186 -3.23 20.48 -3.88
CA VAL A 186 -3.32 19.05 -4.25
C VAL A 186 -1.99 18.52 -4.79
N LYS A 187 -1.32 19.27 -5.68
CA LYS A 187 -0.01 18.87 -6.22
C LYS A 187 1.03 18.70 -5.11
N SER A 188 1.19 19.71 -4.26
CA SER A 188 2.18 19.70 -3.18
C SER A 188 1.88 18.62 -2.14
N TYR A 189 0.60 18.42 -1.77
CA TYR A 189 0.22 17.36 -0.84
C TYR A 189 0.51 15.95 -1.37
N LEU A 190 0.16 15.65 -2.62
CA LEU A 190 0.47 14.35 -3.24
C LEU A 190 1.98 14.15 -3.47
N SER A 191 2.74 15.24 -3.64
CA SER A 191 4.20 15.18 -3.78
C SER A 191 4.87 14.61 -2.53
N ILE A 192 4.37 14.91 -1.32
CA ILE A 192 4.89 14.35 -0.05
C ILE A 192 4.95 12.82 -0.12
N TRP A 193 3.85 12.19 -0.54
CA TRP A 193 3.75 10.73 -0.58
C TRP A 193 4.54 10.09 -1.72
N ASN A 194 4.83 10.83 -2.80
CA ASN A 194 5.73 10.38 -3.87
C ASN A 194 7.19 10.43 -3.44
N GLU A 195 7.64 11.55 -2.86
CA GLU A 195 9.02 11.68 -2.35
C GLU A 195 9.27 10.71 -1.18
N LEU A 196 8.29 10.47 -0.31
CA LEU A 196 8.40 9.48 0.76
C LEU A 196 8.54 8.04 0.20
N GLN A 197 7.86 7.70 -0.91
CA GLN A 197 8.07 6.42 -1.59
C GLN A 197 9.46 6.30 -2.22
N VAL A 198 10.00 7.38 -2.79
CA VAL A 198 11.39 7.42 -3.31
C VAL A 198 12.38 7.20 -2.17
N TYR A 199 12.24 7.97 -1.09
CA TYR A 199 13.05 7.86 0.12
C TYR A 199 13.06 6.45 0.71
N ILE A 200 11.88 5.86 0.95
CA ILE A 200 11.76 4.50 1.50
C ILE A 200 12.39 3.48 0.55
N LYS A 201 12.20 3.61 -0.77
CA LYS A 201 12.78 2.70 -1.76
C LYS A 201 14.30 2.73 -1.73
N GLU A 202 14.90 3.91 -1.56
CA GLU A 202 16.35 4.13 -1.60
C GLU A 202 17.05 3.70 -0.29
N TYR A 203 16.49 4.04 0.87
CA TYR A 203 17.18 3.89 2.16
C TYR A 203 16.59 2.80 3.09
N HIS A 204 15.34 2.40 2.88
CA HIS A 204 14.55 1.57 3.81
C HIS A 204 13.68 0.52 3.08
N THR A 205 14.19 -0.05 1.99
CA THR A 205 13.41 -0.79 0.98
C THR A 205 12.57 -1.95 1.56
N THR A 206 13.04 -2.56 2.65
CA THR A 206 12.39 -3.69 3.35
C THR A 206 12.01 -3.39 4.80
N GLY A 207 12.10 -2.14 5.24
CA GLY A 207 11.88 -1.70 6.62
C GLY A 207 12.96 -0.74 7.12
N ILE A 208 12.84 -0.29 8.37
CA ILE A 208 13.77 0.65 8.99
C ILE A 208 15.18 0.08 9.13
N SER A 209 16.16 0.92 8.80
CA SER A 209 17.59 0.61 8.81
C SER A 209 18.20 1.03 10.16
N TRP A 210 18.12 0.15 11.14
CA TRP A 210 18.63 0.37 12.51
C TRP A 210 20.16 0.39 12.59
N ALA A 211 20.71 1.04 13.62
CA ALA A 211 22.15 1.15 13.80
C ALA A 211 22.80 -0.16 14.27
N ASN A 212 23.83 -0.61 13.55
CA ASN A 212 24.66 -1.76 13.92
C ASN A 212 25.73 -1.36 14.96
N THR A 213 25.31 -0.88 16.14
CA THR A 213 26.23 -0.50 17.24
C THR A 213 26.76 -1.72 18.01
N GLY A 214 27.57 -2.52 17.31
CA GLY A 214 28.52 -3.47 17.90
C GLY A 214 29.90 -3.18 17.32
N PHE A 215 30.93 -3.04 18.16
CA PHE A 215 32.27 -2.67 17.70
C PHE A 215 32.83 -3.68 16.68
N SER A 216 33.09 -3.22 15.46
CA SER A 216 33.99 -3.84 14.50
C SER A 216 34.78 -2.74 13.80
N THR A 217 36.10 -2.83 13.88
CA THR A 217 37.02 -1.78 13.44
C THR A 217 37.02 -1.62 11.91
N PRO A 218 37.24 -0.40 11.38
CA PRO A 218 37.27 -0.17 9.93
C PRO A 218 38.45 -0.91 9.26
N PRO A 219 38.32 -1.29 7.97
CA PRO A 219 39.36 -1.99 7.24
C PRO A 219 40.52 -1.05 6.87
N ILE A 220 41.60 -1.08 7.65
CA ILE A 220 42.88 -0.44 7.29
C ILE A 220 43.70 -1.40 6.42
N ALA A 221 44.48 -0.81 5.51
CA ALA A 221 45.18 -1.50 4.43
C ALA A 221 46.22 -2.54 4.90
N LYS A 222 46.55 -3.47 4.00
CA LYS A 222 47.68 -4.40 4.16
C LYS A 222 49.00 -3.60 4.24
N GLY A 223 49.76 -3.82 5.30
CA GLY A 223 51.16 -3.41 5.47
C GLY A 223 51.97 -4.61 5.99
N GLU A 224 53.16 -4.83 5.45
CA GLU A 224 53.87 -6.12 5.51
C GLU A 224 54.66 -6.38 6.81
N SER A 225 54.86 -7.68 7.12
CA SER A 225 56.01 -8.25 7.86
C SER A 225 56.19 -7.86 9.35
N GLN A 226 56.78 -8.67 10.24
CA GLN A 226 57.20 -10.10 10.32
C GLN A 226 57.21 -10.44 11.84
N VAL A 227 57.24 -11.69 12.35
CA VAL A 227 58.43 -12.54 12.58
C VAL A 227 57.96 -13.77 13.42
N GLN A 228 58.45 -15.00 13.13
CA GLN A 228 58.45 -16.24 13.98
C GLN A 228 57.09 -16.89 14.35
N ASN A 229 56.83 -18.16 14.01
CA ASN A 229 57.23 -19.45 14.66
C ASN A 229 56.54 -19.69 16.02
N ALA A 230 56.02 -20.87 16.38
CA ALA A 230 55.69 -22.16 15.73
C ALA A 230 54.93 -23.01 16.80
N THR A 231 54.21 -24.14 16.63
CA THR A 231 53.87 -25.13 15.57
C THR A 231 52.59 -25.87 16.07
N SER A 232 51.98 -26.98 15.56
CA SER A 232 52.10 -27.92 14.42
C SER A 232 50.84 -28.83 14.41
N GLY A 233 50.36 -29.29 13.24
CA GLY A 233 49.28 -30.31 13.15
C GLY A 233 48.36 -30.14 11.93
N SER A 234 47.98 -31.23 11.26
CA SER A 234 47.37 -31.20 9.91
C SER A 234 46.04 -31.98 9.81
N CYS A 235 45.05 -31.40 9.13
CA CYS A 235 44.21 -32.07 8.11
C CYS A 235 43.28 -31.06 7.37
N HIS A 236 42.74 -31.44 6.21
CA HIS A 236 42.12 -30.50 5.24
C HIS A 236 40.59 -30.60 5.12
N PRO A 237 39.90 -29.47 4.85
CA PRO A 237 38.65 -29.39 4.08
C PRO A 237 38.90 -29.01 2.59
N PRO A 238 37.90 -29.12 1.68
CA PRO A 238 38.10 -29.09 0.22
C PRO A 238 38.24 -27.69 -0.42
N PRO A 239 38.76 -27.60 -1.68
CA PRO A 239 39.01 -26.33 -2.37
C PRO A 239 37.75 -25.66 -2.97
N PRO A 240 37.75 -24.31 -3.10
CA PRO A 240 36.68 -23.54 -3.75
C PRO A 240 36.76 -23.56 -5.29
N PRO A 241 35.65 -23.24 -6.00
CA PRO A 241 35.62 -23.22 -7.48
C PRO A 241 36.36 -22.02 -8.10
N PRO A 242 36.84 -22.14 -9.35
CA PRO A 242 37.63 -21.11 -10.03
C PRO A 242 36.77 -19.96 -10.62
N PRO A 243 37.34 -18.75 -10.79
CA PRO A 243 36.68 -17.62 -11.44
C PRO A 243 36.62 -17.77 -12.98
N PRO A 244 35.66 -17.12 -13.67
CA PRO A 244 35.54 -17.15 -15.13
C PRO A 244 36.64 -16.34 -15.85
N PRO A 245 37.04 -16.74 -17.07
CA PRO A 245 38.15 -16.12 -17.80
C PRO A 245 37.77 -14.80 -18.53
N PRO A 246 38.74 -13.89 -18.77
CA PRO A 246 38.54 -12.69 -19.58
C PRO A 246 38.50 -13.00 -21.09
N CYS A 247 37.73 -12.21 -21.85
CA CYS A 247 37.64 -12.34 -23.30
C CYS A 247 38.80 -11.60 -24.01
N PRO A 248 39.52 -12.20 -24.98
CA PRO A 248 40.62 -11.53 -25.69
C PRO A 248 40.15 -10.63 -26.84
N SER A 249 40.87 -9.53 -27.07
CA SER A 249 40.74 -8.70 -28.28
C SER A 249 41.62 -9.22 -29.43
N ILE A 250 41.14 -9.09 -30.67
CA ILE A 250 41.95 -9.23 -31.89
C ILE A 250 41.76 -7.96 -32.76
N LEU A 251 42.78 -7.64 -33.57
CA LEU A 251 43.01 -6.32 -34.17
C LEU A 251 42.66 -6.25 -35.67
N SER A 252 42.67 -5.00 -36.17
CA SER A 252 42.96 -4.59 -37.55
C SER A 252 41.85 -4.60 -38.62
N ASP A 253 41.16 -3.45 -38.69
CA ASP A 253 41.14 -2.53 -39.85
C ASP A 253 40.33 -2.85 -41.15
N SER A 254 39.63 -1.80 -41.59
CA SER A 254 39.25 -1.43 -42.95
C SER A 254 38.04 -2.05 -43.70
N GLN A 255 37.32 -1.12 -44.35
CA GLN A 255 36.30 -1.24 -45.41
C GLN A 255 34.84 -1.63 -45.04
N SER A 256 33.97 -0.62 -45.19
CA SER A 256 32.51 -0.68 -45.44
C SER A 256 32.18 -1.42 -46.76
N PRO A 257 30.94 -1.92 -47.04
CA PRO A 257 29.68 -1.23 -46.71
C PRO A 257 28.37 -2.05 -46.48
N LYS A 258 27.34 -1.38 -45.91
CA LYS A 258 25.88 -1.70 -45.97
C LYS A 258 25.45 -3.07 -45.37
N SER A 259 24.47 -3.17 -44.46
CA SER A 259 23.21 -2.42 -44.39
C SER A 259 22.37 -2.74 -43.13
N LYS A 260 21.41 -1.84 -42.83
CA LYS A 260 20.20 -2.00 -42.00
C LYS A 260 20.34 -2.49 -40.55
N ASP A 261 19.98 -1.58 -39.63
CA ASP A 261 19.40 -1.90 -38.33
C ASP A 261 18.24 -0.91 -38.11
N ASP A 262 17.04 -1.41 -37.76
CA ASP A 262 15.76 -0.70 -38.00
C ASP A 262 14.81 -0.74 -36.77
N ALA A 263 15.37 -0.88 -35.57
CA ALA A 263 14.61 -1.11 -34.33
C ALA A 263 14.85 -0.07 -33.21
N SER A 264 15.88 0.76 -33.33
CA SER A 264 16.29 1.73 -32.29
C SER A 264 15.76 3.15 -32.52
N GLN A 265 15.56 3.57 -33.77
CA GLN A 265 15.02 4.89 -34.09
C GLN A 265 13.51 4.99 -33.79
N ASP A 266 12.76 3.93 -34.07
CA ASP A 266 11.28 3.91 -34.05
C ASP A 266 10.72 4.24 -32.64
N ARG A 267 11.37 3.73 -31.59
CA ARG A 267 10.98 4.01 -30.19
C ARG A 267 11.27 5.46 -29.78
N SER A 268 12.30 6.09 -30.35
CA SER A 268 12.62 7.50 -30.10
C SER A 268 11.69 8.44 -30.88
N ALA A 269 11.33 8.07 -32.11
CA ALA A 269 10.34 8.77 -32.92
C ALA A 269 8.97 8.82 -32.24
N LEU A 270 8.50 7.69 -31.68
CA LEU A 270 7.24 7.61 -30.93
C LEU A 270 7.15 8.62 -29.76
N PHE A 271 8.21 8.78 -28.97
CA PHE A 271 8.23 9.76 -27.87
C PHE A 271 8.33 11.21 -28.38
N ALA A 272 9.04 11.46 -29.49
CA ALA A 272 9.06 12.77 -30.12
C ALA A 272 7.69 13.17 -30.71
N GLN A 273 6.87 12.20 -31.12
CA GLN A 273 5.56 12.43 -31.72
C GLN A 273 4.45 12.68 -30.67
N LEU A 274 4.61 12.18 -29.44
CA LEU A 274 3.71 12.44 -28.32
C LEU A 274 3.82 13.86 -27.74
N ASN A 275 4.96 14.53 -27.92
CA ASN A 275 5.25 15.85 -27.30
C ASN A 275 4.86 17.07 -28.17
N GLN A 276 4.03 16.90 -29.20
CA GLN A 276 3.78 17.95 -30.22
C GLN A 276 2.65 18.95 -29.89
N GLY A 277 1.96 18.81 -28.76
CA GLY A 277 0.97 19.79 -28.29
C GLY A 277 -0.19 20.02 -29.27
N GLU A 278 -0.62 21.27 -29.44
CA GLU A 278 -1.82 21.66 -30.21
C GLU A 278 -1.72 21.33 -31.72
N GLU A 279 -0.51 21.18 -32.26
CA GLU A 279 -0.25 20.81 -33.66
C GLU A 279 -0.79 19.43 -34.05
N ILE A 280 -1.05 18.54 -33.08
CA ILE A 280 -1.57 17.17 -33.31
C ILE A 280 -2.88 17.15 -34.12
N THR A 281 -3.65 18.24 -34.08
CA THR A 281 -4.88 18.44 -34.85
C THR A 281 -4.66 18.37 -36.37
N LYS A 282 -3.46 18.68 -36.88
CA LYS A 282 -3.12 18.60 -38.32
C LYS A 282 -3.00 17.16 -38.84
N GLY A 283 -2.84 16.17 -37.96
CA GLY A 283 -2.78 14.75 -38.33
C GLY A 283 -4.15 14.11 -38.57
N LEU A 284 -5.25 14.81 -38.25
CA LEU A 284 -6.61 14.28 -38.40
C LEU A 284 -7.14 14.45 -39.82
N LYS A 285 -7.67 13.37 -40.41
CA LYS A 285 -8.25 13.38 -41.76
C LYS A 285 -9.43 14.36 -41.84
N HIS A 286 -9.22 15.49 -42.52
CA HIS A 286 -10.23 16.52 -42.68
C HIS A 286 -11.47 16.00 -43.42
N VAL A 287 -12.62 16.01 -42.75
CA VAL A 287 -13.91 15.56 -43.30
C VAL A 287 -14.43 16.62 -44.27
N SER A 288 -14.66 16.23 -45.54
CA SER A 288 -15.23 17.14 -46.54
C SER A 288 -16.70 17.48 -46.21
N ASP A 289 -17.20 18.59 -46.74
CA ASP A 289 -18.58 19.01 -46.46
C ASP A 289 -19.63 18.03 -47.03
N ASP A 290 -19.27 17.25 -48.05
CA ASP A 290 -20.09 16.18 -48.64
C ASP A 290 -20.37 15.04 -47.64
N GLN A 291 -19.51 14.85 -46.65
CA GLN A 291 -19.62 13.82 -45.62
C GLN A 291 -20.35 14.33 -44.36
N LYS A 292 -20.70 15.62 -44.31
CA LYS A 292 -21.40 16.23 -43.17
C LYS A 292 -22.91 16.21 -43.44
N THR A 293 -23.65 15.47 -42.63
CA THR A 293 -25.11 15.27 -42.78
C THR A 293 -25.97 16.54 -42.71
N HIS A 294 -25.40 17.67 -42.23
CA HIS A 294 -26.04 18.98 -42.25
C HIS A 294 -25.71 19.83 -43.50
N LYS A 295 -24.75 19.42 -44.34
CA LYS A 295 -24.35 20.11 -45.58
C LYS A 295 -24.60 19.31 -46.86
N ASN A 296 -24.72 17.98 -46.79
CA ASN A 296 -25.11 17.15 -47.93
C ASN A 296 -26.56 16.63 -47.78
N PRO A 297 -27.56 17.23 -48.49
CA PRO A 297 -28.95 16.81 -48.42
C PRO A 297 -29.20 15.35 -48.83
N LYS A 298 -28.34 14.76 -49.67
CA LYS A 298 -28.51 13.39 -50.19
C LYS A 298 -28.37 12.32 -49.09
N LEU A 299 -27.72 12.63 -47.97
CA LEU A 299 -27.57 11.73 -46.83
C LEU A 299 -28.81 11.69 -45.91
N ARG A 300 -29.83 12.51 -46.16
CA ARG A 300 -31.05 12.62 -45.33
C ARG A 300 -32.23 11.75 -45.81
N GLY A 301 -32.00 10.92 -46.84
CA GLY A 301 -33.06 10.36 -47.70
C GLY A 301 -33.56 8.94 -47.43
N GLN A 302 -33.09 8.22 -46.41
CA GLN A 302 -33.61 6.89 -46.05
C GLN A 302 -34.26 6.88 -44.67
N ALA A 303 -35.52 7.31 -44.64
CA ALA A 303 -36.44 7.13 -43.52
C ALA A 303 -37.75 6.52 -44.03
N SER A 304 -37.76 5.20 -44.27
CA SER A 304 -38.98 4.45 -44.60
C SER A 304 -39.83 4.28 -43.34
N GLN A 305 -41.07 4.77 -43.39
CA GLN A 305 -42.02 4.72 -42.29
C GLN A 305 -42.49 3.28 -42.04
N ASN A 306 -42.67 2.89 -40.77
CA ASN A 306 -43.75 1.96 -40.45
C ASN A 306 -44.31 2.12 -39.02
N ARG A 307 -45.59 1.77 -38.93
CA ARG A 307 -46.57 2.10 -37.89
C ARG A 307 -46.21 1.58 -36.49
N SER A 308 -46.63 2.32 -35.47
CA SER A 308 -46.61 1.88 -34.07
C SER A 308 -47.74 0.89 -33.75
N PRO A 309 -47.46 -0.15 -32.93
CA PRO A 309 -48.49 -0.87 -32.18
C PRO A 309 -48.22 -0.87 -30.66
N SER A 310 -49.20 -1.40 -29.92
CA SER A 310 -49.26 -1.45 -28.45
C SER A 310 -48.22 -2.37 -27.78
N LYS A 311 -48.10 -2.21 -26.46
CA LYS A 311 -47.42 -3.08 -25.49
C LYS A 311 -47.52 -4.58 -25.82
N SER A 312 -46.39 -5.27 -25.81
CA SER A 312 -46.29 -6.71 -25.51
C SER A 312 -44.89 -7.01 -24.94
N HIS A 313 -44.75 -8.09 -24.16
CA HIS A 313 -43.51 -8.42 -23.46
C HIS A 313 -42.68 -9.47 -24.23
N THR A 314 -41.45 -9.11 -24.62
CA THR A 314 -40.33 -10.05 -24.83
C THR A 314 -39.02 -9.36 -24.46
N PRO A 315 -38.10 -10.00 -23.71
CA PRO A 315 -36.78 -9.43 -23.41
C PRO A 315 -35.81 -9.67 -24.57
N SER A 316 -35.15 -8.61 -25.04
CA SER A 316 -33.99 -8.71 -25.95
C SER A 316 -32.80 -7.89 -25.40
N PRO A 317 -31.55 -8.33 -25.63
CA PRO A 317 -30.42 -7.88 -24.80
C PRO A 317 -29.79 -6.58 -25.32
N THR A 318 -30.03 -5.46 -24.63
CA THR A 318 -29.26 -4.21 -24.85
C THR A 318 -29.01 -3.46 -23.56
N SER A 319 -28.31 -4.12 -22.62
CA SER A 319 -27.63 -3.40 -21.53
C SER A 319 -26.55 -2.47 -22.11
N PRO A 320 -26.37 -1.24 -21.59
CA PRO A 320 -25.34 -0.33 -22.07
C PRO A 320 -23.95 -0.97 -21.89
N LYS A 321 -23.17 -0.97 -22.98
CA LYS A 321 -21.87 -1.65 -23.03
C LYS A 321 -20.89 -0.99 -22.06
N ALA A 322 -20.48 -1.74 -21.03
CA ALA A 322 -19.48 -1.28 -20.06
C ALA A 322 -18.17 -0.85 -20.76
N PRO A 323 -17.41 0.10 -20.18
CA PRO A 323 -16.11 0.49 -20.71
C PRO A 323 -15.18 -0.73 -20.83
N PRO A 324 -14.26 -0.77 -21.82
CA PRO A 324 -13.45 -1.94 -22.11
C PRO A 324 -12.62 -2.34 -20.89
N LEU A 325 -12.78 -3.59 -20.45
CA LEU A 325 -11.99 -4.17 -19.38
C LEU A 325 -10.50 -4.15 -19.74
N GLN A 326 -9.70 -3.48 -18.92
CA GLN A 326 -8.25 -3.55 -18.97
C GLN A 326 -7.84 -4.99 -18.70
N LYS A 327 -7.44 -5.71 -19.75
CA LYS A 327 -7.21 -7.16 -19.71
C LYS A 327 -5.80 -7.46 -19.20
N TYR A 328 -5.69 -7.60 -17.88
CA TYR A 328 -4.49 -8.12 -17.22
C TYR A 328 -4.26 -9.59 -17.62
N SER A 329 -3.00 -10.02 -17.62
CA SER A 329 -2.65 -11.44 -17.79
C SER A 329 -3.05 -12.22 -16.53
N PRO A 330 -3.65 -13.43 -16.66
CA PRO A 330 -3.85 -14.31 -15.53
C PRO A 330 -2.52 -14.75 -14.91
N VAL A 331 -2.48 -14.85 -13.58
CA VAL A 331 -1.30 -15.26 -12.79
C VAL A 331 -1.66 -16.50 -11.97
N LEU A 332 -0.77 -17.49 -11.98
CA LEU A 332 -0.73 -18.60 -11.04
C LEU A 332 0.75 -18.92 -10.78
N GLU A 333 1.32 -18.33 -9.71
CA GLU A 333 2.75 -18.49 -9.39
C GLU A 333 3.01 -18.41 -7.88
N LEU A 334 4.12 -19.01 -7.42
CA LEU A 334 4.59 -18.93 -6.03
C LEU A 334 5.64 -17.82 -5.88
N GLU A 335 5.23 -16.63 -5.45
CA GLU A 335 6.13 -15.53 -5.11
C GLU A 335 6.76 -15.77 -3.71
N GLY A 336 7.78 -16.64 -3.68
CA GLY A 336 8.60 -16.96 -2.50
C GLY A 336 7.89 -17.81 -1.44
N LYS A 337 6.88 -17.25 -0.77
CA LYS A 337 5.94 -17.95 0.12
C LYS A 337 4.47 -17.65 -0.21
N LYS A 338 4.20 -16.74 -1.15
CA LYS A 338 2.86 -16.27 -1.48
C LYS A 338 2.40 -16.88 -2.81
N TRP A 339 1.45 -17.80 -2.78
CA TRP A 339 0.74 -18.21 -4.00
C TRP A 339 -0.12 -17.04 -4.49
N ARG A 340 0.12 -16.58 -5.71
CA ARG A 340 -0.62 -15.50 -6.36
C ARG A 340 -1.51 -16.08 -7.44
N VAL A 341 -2.82 -16.00 -7.22
CA VAL A 341 -3.87 -16.43 -8.15
C VAL A 341 -4.62 -15.18 -8.59
N GLU A 342 -4.19 -14.55 -9.68
CA GLU A 342 -4.65 -13.20 -10.01
C GLU A 342 -5.27 -13.14 -11.41
N TYR A 343 -6.33 -12.33 -11.57
CA TYR A 343 -6.98 -12.02 -12.86
C TYR A 343 -7.52 -13.22 -13.65
N GLN A 344 -7.72 -14.37 -12.99
CA GLN A 344 -8.24 -15.60 -13.61
C GLN A 344 -9.73 -15.45 -13.96
N GLU A 345 -10.09 -15.52 -15.24
CA GLU A 345 -11.46 -15.31 -15.72
C GLU A 345 -11.99 -16.55 -16.47
N GLY A 346 -12.98 -17.23 -15.90
CA GLY A 346 -13.68 -18.37 -16.52
C GLY A 346 -13.07 -19.76 -16.25
N ILE A 347 -12.14 -19.92 -15.29
CA ILE A 347 -11.37 -21.16 -15.13
C ILE A 347 -11.88 -21.99 -13.94
N THR A 348 -12.60 -23.08 -14.21
CA THR A 348 -13.30 -23.89 -13.18
C THR A 348 -12.48 -25.05 -12.60
N GLY A 349 -11.14 -24.95 -12.60
CA GLY A 349 -10.26 -26.07 -12.25
C GLY A 349 -8.80 -25.70 -12.01
N LEU A 350 -8.55 -24.54 -11.39
CA LEU A 350 -7.20 -24.19 -10.93
C LEU A 350 -6.88 -25.04 -9.69
N VAL A 351 -5.74 -25.72 -9.69
CA VAL A 351 -5.28 -26.52 -8.54
C VAL A 351 -3.94 -26.00 -8.06
N ILE A 352 -3.76 -25.92 -6.74
CA ILE A 352 -2.48 -25.75 -6.06
C ILE A 352 -2.30 -26.98 -5.16
N ASP A 353 -1.28 -27.77 -5.43
CA ASP A 353 -0.96 -29.01 -4.70
C ASP A 353 0.46 -29.03 -4.10
N GLU A 354 1.40 -28.22 -4.62
CA GLU A 354 2.73 -27.96 -4.03
C GLU A 354 2.67 -27.02 -2.80
N THR A 355 1.87 -27.38 -1.79
CA THR A 355 1.65 -26.55 -0.59
C THR A 355 2.61 -26.83 0.56
N GLU A 356 2.88 -25.78 1.36
CA GLU A 356 3.60 -25.89 2.63
C GLU A 356 2.93 -25.06 3.74
N LEU A 357 3.04 -25.54 4.98
CA LEU A 357 2.55 -24.90 6.23
C LEU A 357 2.89 -23.40 6.36
N LYS A 358 4.01 -22.95 5.77
CA LYS A 358 4.52 -21.58 5.85
C LYS A 358 4.00 -20.64 4.74
N GLN A 359 3.25 -21.16 3.77
CA GLN A 359 2.79 -20.42 2.59
C GLN A 359 1.44 -19.74 2.86
N VAL A 360 1.14 -18.72 2.05
CA VAL A 360 -0.13 -17.99 2.06
C VAL A 360 -0.67 -17.93 0.63
N ALA A 361 -1.96 -18.19 0.45
CA ALA A 361 -2.61 -18.03 -0.85
C ALA A 361 -3.33 -16.68 -0.97
N TYR A 362 -3.24 -16.05 -2.14
CA TYR A 362 -3.81 -14.74 -2.41
C TYR A 362 -4.53 -14.76 -3.77
N ILE A 363 -5.85 -14.70 -3.72
CA ILE A 363 -6.75 -14.85 -4.85
C ILE A 363 -7.35 -13.47 -5.16
N PHE A 364 -6.92 -12.84 -6.26
CA PHE A 364 -7.21 -11.43 -6.53
C PHE A 364 -7.88 -11.19 -7.88
N LYS A 365 -8.99 -10.45 -7.89
CA LYS A 365 -9.75 -10.08 -9.10
C LYS A 365 -10.14 -11.25 -10.02
N CYS A 366 -10.21 -12.47 -9.48
CA CYS A 366 -10.64 -13.65 -10.20
C CYS A 366 -12.15 -13.61 -10.44
N LYS A 367 -12.62 -14.10 -11.59
CA LYS A 367 -14.03 -14.05 -12.00
C LYS A 367 -14.53 -15.34 -12.62
N ASN A 368 -15.66 -15.86 -12.13
CA ASN A 368 -16.27 -17.10 -12.64
C ASN A 368 -15.24 -18.25 -12.69
N THR A 369 -14.55 -18.45 -11.57
CA THR A 369 -13.33 -19.25 -11.45
C THR A 369 -13.43 -20.13 -10.21
N THR A 370 -12.86 -21.34 -10.27
CA THR A 370 -12.77 -22.27 -9.14
C THR A 370 -11.31 -22.59 -8.86
N VAL A 371 -10.91 -22.43 -7.60
CA VAL A 371 -9.55 -22.71 -7.09
C VAL A 371 -9.64 -23.83 -6.06
N HIS A 372 -8.78 -24.84 -6.19
CA HIS A 372 -8.66 -25.96 -5.26
C HIS A 372 -7.25 -25.95 -4.65
N ILE A 373 -7.13 -25.72 -3.35
CA ILE A 373 -5.86 -25.69 -2.62
C ILE A 373 -5.74 -26.93 -1.74
N LYS A 374 -4.94 -27.90 -2.19
CA LYS A 374 -4.73 -29.18 -1.50
C LYS A 374 -3.63 -29.07 -0.45
N GLY A 375 -3.68 -29.90 0.57
CA GLY A 375 -2.71 -29.88 1.67
C GLY A 375 -2.90 -28.68 2.61
N LYS A 376 -1.83 -28.28 3.30
CA LYS A 376 -1.93 -27.44 4.50
C LYS A 376 -1.09 -26.16 4.40
N ILE A 377 -1.74 -25.01 4.50
CA ILE A 377 -1.12 -23.67 4.40
C ILE A 377 -1.46 -22.77 5.59
N ASN A 378 -0.77 -21.64 5.71
CA ASN A 378 -0.95 -20.73 6.85
C ASN A 378 -2.28 -19.96 6.79
N SER A 379 -2.58 -19.33 5.66
CA SER A 379 -3.81 -18.55 5.45
C SER A 379 -4.16 -18.41 3.97
N ILE A 380 -5.42 -18.06 3.70
CA ILE A 380 -5.94 -17.74 2.36
C ILE A 380 -6.56 -16.34 2.42
N ILE A 381 -6.31 -15.51 1.41
CA ILE A 381 -6.92 -14.19 1.26
C ILE A 381 -7.56 -14.12 -0.12
N ILE A 382 -8.85 -13.82 -0.18
CA ILE A 382 -9.63 -13.54 -1.38
C ILE A 382 -9.90 -12.03 -1.40
N ASP A 383 -9.45 -11.31 -2.43
CA ASP A 383 -9.79 -9.88 -2.63
C ASP A 383 -10.38 -9.60 -4.01
N ASN A 384 -11.43 -8.78 -4.05
CA ASN A 384 -11.99 -8.18 -5.25
C ASN A 384 -12.49 -9.20 -6.29
N CYS A 385 -12.77 -10.43 -5.85
CA CYS A 385 -13.19 -11.55 -6.69
C CYS A 385 -14.70 -11.57 -6.92
N ARG A 386 -15.16 -12.22 -8.00
CA ARG A 386 -16.59 -12.31 -8.35
C ARG A 386 -16.99 -13.67 -8.92
N LYS A 387 -17.99 -14.37 -8.37
CA LYS A 387 -18.27 -15.77 -8.78
C LYS A 387 -17.03 -16.65 -8.59
N LEU A 388 -16.52 -16.69 -7.36
CA LEU A 388 -15.34 -17.47 -7.00
C LEU A 388 -15.74 -18.68 -6.18
N GLY A 389 -15.41 -19.89 -6.66
CA GLY A 389 -15.35 -21.08 -5.84
C GLY A 389 -13.94 -21.26 -5.26
N LEU A 390 -13.84 -21.48 -3.95
CA LEU A 390 -12.63 -21.93 -3.29
C LEU A 390 -12.93 -23.27 -2.59
N VAL A 391 -12.14 -24.29 -2.89
CA VAL A 391 -12.09 -25.56 -2.13
C VAL A 391 -10.71 -25.66 -1.51
N PHE A 392 -10.60 -26.02 -0.23
CA PHE A 392 -9.30 -26.28 0.39
C PHE A 392 -9.33 -27.36 1.46
N ASP A 393 -8.18 -28.01 1.66
CA ASP A 393 -8.01 -28.99 2.73
C ASP A 393 -7.83 -28.28 4.08
N ASP A 394 -6.61 -27.84 4.43
CA ASP A 394 -6.32 -27.29 5.75
C ASP A 394 -5.75 -25.86 5.73
N VAL A 395 -6.24 -25.01 6.63
CA VAL A 395 -5.70 -23.67 6.93
C VAL A 395 -5.35 -23.58 8.41
N VAL A 396 -4.11 -23.18 8.71
CA VAL A 396 -3.60 -23.10 10.10
C VAL A 396 -4.14 -21.89 10.86
N GLY A 397 -4.31 -20.75 10.18
CA GLY A 397 -4.75 -19.48 10.77
C GLY A 397 -6.15 -19.07 10.34
N ILE A 398 -6.25 -18.39 9.20
CA ILE A 398 -7.47 -17.67 8.79
C ILE A 398 -7.71 -17.75 7.27
N VAL A 399 -8.98 -17.75 6.87
CA VAL A 399 -9.41 -17.42 5.50
C VAL A 399 -10.09 -16.06 5.51
N GLU A 400 -9.60 -15.11 4.73
CA GLU A 400 -10.16 -13.76 4.62
C GLU A 400 -10.83 -13.55 3.26
N VAL A 401 -12.04 -13.00 3.26
CA VAL A 401 -12.80 -12.61 2.07
C VAL A 401 -13.04 -11.11 2.13
N ILE A 402 -12.45 -10.39 1.19
CA ILE A 402 -12.38 -8.93 1.20
C ILE A 402 -12.98 -8.40 -0.10
N ASN A 403 -13.87 -7.40 0.00
CA ASN A 403 -14.27 -6.56 -1.14
C ASN A 403 -14.80 -7.35 -2.36
N SER A 404 -15.35 -8.55 -2.13
CA SER A 404 -15.69 -9.53 -3.16
C SER A 404 -17.22 -9.68 -3.33
N ARG A 405 -17.68 -10.50 -4.29
CA ARG A 405 -19.10 -10.78 -4.47
C ARG A 405 -19.37 -12.18 -5.01
N ASP A 406 -20.41 -12.86 -4.54
CA ASP A 406 -20.81 -14.19 -5.04
C ASP A 406 -19.62 -15.17 -4.88
N VAL A 407 -19.28 -15.47 -3.64
CA VAL A 407 -18.13 -16.29 -3.23
C VAL A 407 -18.61 -17.54 -2.50
N GLN A 408 -18.13 -18.71 -2.90
CA GLN A 408 -18.40 -19.99 -2.28
C GLN A 408 -17.09 -20.57 -1.75
N ILE A 409 -17.05 -20.90 -0.46
CA ILE A 409 -15.90 -21.50 0.21
C ILE A 409 -16.29 -22.88 0.72
N GLN A 410 -15.54 -23.92 0.36
CA GLN A 410 -15.69 -25.26 0.90
C GLN A 410 -14.42 -25.69 1.63
N VAL A 411 -14.59 -26.02 2.91
CA VAL A 411 -13.55 -26.60 3.76
C VAL A 411 -13.65 -28.13 3.67
N ILE A 412 -12.52 -28.82 3.46
CA ILE A 412 -12.45 -30.29 3.49
C ILE A 412 -11.77 -30.75 4.80
N GLY A 413 -10.67 -30.12 5.20
CA GLY A 413 -9.96 -30.32 6.47
C GLY A 413 -10.41 -29.31 7.54
N LYS A 414 -9.48 -28.65 8.24
CA LYS A 414 -9.79 -27.68 9.30
C LYS A 414 -9.41 -26.23 8.94
N VAL A 415 -10.20 -25.29 9.45
CA VAL A 415 -9.89 -23.86 9.55
C VAL A 415 -10.39 -23.32 10.91
N PRO A 416 -9.59 -22.54 11.65
CA PRO A 416 -10.03 -21.92 12.92
C PRO A 416 -10.96 -20.71 12.74
N THR A 417 -10.70 -19.86 11.74
CA THR A 417 -11.42 -18.57 11.58
C THR A 417 -11.66 -18.24 10.11
N ILE A 418 -12.84 -17.71 9.79
CA ILE A 418 -13.17 -17.13 8.49
C ILE A 418 -13.64 -15.68 8.68
N SER A 419 -12.98 -14.74 8.00
CA SER A 419 -13.27 -13.30 8.04
C SER A 419 -13.94 -12.87 6.74
N ILE A 420 -15.11 -12.22 6.81
CA ILE A 420 -15.91 -11.80 5.65
C ILE A 420 -16.13 -10.28 5.72
N ASN A 421 -15.29 -9.53 5.04
CA ASN A 421 -15.25 -8.06 5.08
C ASN A 421 -15.67 -7.44 3.73
N LYS A 422 -16.62 -6.51 3.75
CA LYS A 422 -17.06 -5.72 2.59
C LYS A 422 -17.46 -6.59 1.38
N THR A 423 -18.11 -7.73 1.63
CA THR A 423 -18.39 -8.76 0.62
C THR A 423 -19.90 -9.04 0.54
N ASP A 424 -20.45 -9.10 -0.68
CA ASP A 424 -21.87 -9.35 -0.92
C ASP A 424 -22.08 -10.75 -1.51
N GLY A 425 -22.80 -11.63 -0.83
CA GLY A 425 -23.03 -13.01 -1.26
C GLY A 425 -21.84 -13.90 -0.93
N CYS A 426 -21.87 -14.54 0.25
CA CYS A 426 -20.81 -15.47 0.68
C CYS A 426 -21.42 -16.71 1.35
N HIS A 427 -21.21 -17.88 0.74
CA HIS A 427 -21.65 -19.17 1.28
C HIS A 427 -20.43 -19.98 1.72
N VAL A 428 -20.42 -20.43 2.98
CA VAL A 428 -19.31 -21.15 3.61
C VAL A 428 -19.75 -22.56 4.00
N TYR A 429 -19.29 -23.56 3.26
CA TYR A 429 -19.52 -24.98 3.52
C TYR A 429 -18.40 -25.50 4.44
N LEU A 430 -18.75 -25.81 5.69
CA LEU A 430 -17.81 -26.31 6.69
C LEU A 430 -17.64 -27.84 6.59
N SER A 431 -16.50 -28.37 7.05
CA SER A 431 -16.32 -29.81 7.24
C SER A 431 -16.77 -30.22 8.65
N GLU A 432 -16.88 -31.53 8.90
CA GLU A 432 -17.03 -32.06 10.27
C GLU A 432 -15.85 -31.71 11.19
N HIS A 433 -14.70 -31.32 10.62
CA HIS A 433 -13.48 -30.95 11.34
C HIS A 433 -13.34 -29.43 11.56
N SER A 434 -14.24 -28.63 10.99
CA SER A 434 -14.27 -27.16 11.09
C SER A 434 -15.62 -26.61 11.60
N ILE A 435 -16.42 -27.41 12.30
CA ILE A 435 -17.67 -26.96 12.94
C ILE A 435 -17.40 -25.90 14.03
N ASP A 436 -16.21 -25.93 14.63
CA ASP A 436 -15.71 -24.96 15.62
C ASP A 436 -15.06 -23.70 15.00
N CYS A 437 -15.30 -23.44 13.71
CA CYS A 437 -14.76 -22.27 13.01
C CYS A 437 -15.46 -20.96 13.45
N GLU A 438 -14.68 -19.97 13.88
CA GLU A 438 -15.18 -18.63 14.19
C GLU A 438 -15.46 -17.83 12.91
N ILE A 439 -16.66 -17.26 12.79
CA ILE A 439 -17.05 -16.40 11.67
C ILE A 439 -17.02 -14.93 12.12
N VAL A 440 -16.20 -14.12 11.45
CA VAL A 440 -16.05 -12.68 11.74
C VAL A 440 -16.51 -11.88 10.52
N SER A 441 -17.58 -11.08 10.65
CA SER A 441 -18.16 -10.35 9.51
C SER A 441 -18.19 -8.83 9.72
N ALA A 442 -17.85 -8.05 8.69
CA ALA A 442 -17.91 -6.59 8.74
C ALA A 442 -18.31 -5.97 7.39
N LYS A 443 -19.37 -5.15 7.36
CA LYS A 443 -19.86 -4.44 6.15
C LYS A 443 -20.19 -5.38 4.97
N SER A 444 -20.54 -6.63 5.26
CA SER A 444 -20.84 -7.68 4.29
C SER A 444 -22.33 -8.02 4.32
N SER A 445 -22.84 -8.61 3.23
CA SER A 445 -24.25 -8.96 3.06
C SER A 445 -24.44 -10.30 2.34
N GLU A 446 -25.65 -10.86 2.38
CA GLU A 446 -26.01 -12.17 1.79
C GLU A 446 -25.07 -13.30 2.28
N MET A 447 -24.84 -13.40 3.60
CA MET A 447 -23.88 -14.34 4.21
C MET A 447 -24.55 -15.59 4.83
N ASN A 448 -24.12 -16.79 4.40
CA ASN A 448 -24.67 -18.06 4.86
C ASN A 448 -23.58 -19.07 5.24
N ILE A 449 -23.75 -19.74 6.39
CA ILE A 449 -22.88 -20.82 6.87
C ILE A 449 -23.63 -22.14 6.70
N LEU A 450 -23.03 -23.08 5.98
CA LEU A 450 -23.58 -24.38 5.69
C LEU A 450 -22.83 -25.42 6.52
N VAL A 451 -23.51 -25.95 7.54
CA VAL A 451 -22.98 -26.91 8.52
C VAL A 451 -23.39 -28.33 8.09
N PRO A 452 -22.48 -29.31 8.04
CA PRO A 452 -22.81 -30.67 7.63
C PRO A 452 -23.74 -31.34 8.67
N HIS A 453 -24.77 -32.03 8.18
CA HIS A 453 -25.76 -32.75 8.98
C HIS A 453 -26.35 -33.92 8.17
N ASP A 454 -26.22 -35.14 8.71
CA ASP A 454 -26.85 -36.37 8.20
C ASP A 454 -26.57 -36.68 6.71
N GLY A 455 -25.44 -36.20 6.17
CA GLY A 455 -24.99 -36.39 4.79
C GLY A 455 -25.37 -35.27 3.81
N ASP A 456 -26.05 -34.22 4.28
CA ASP A 456 -26.35 -32.98 3.55
C ASP A 456 -25.85 -31.76 4.34
N TYR A 457 -26.17 -30.55 3.88
CA TYR A 457 -25.84 -29.30 4.56
C TYR A 457 -27.09 -28.58 5.10
N LYS A 458 -27.01 -28.15 6.36
CA LYS A 458 -27.99 -27.22 6.95
C LYS A 458 -27.46 -25.79 6.85
N GLU A 459 -28.20 -24.92 6.16
CA GLU A 459 -27.87 -23.51 6.00
C GLU A 459 -28.31 -22.67 7.22
N PHE A 460 -27.44 -21.76 7.64
CA PHE A 460 -27.65 -20.81 8.73
C PHE A 460 -27.21 -19.41 8.27
N PRO A 461 -28.12 -18.42 8.16
CA PRO A 461 -27.75 -17.06 7.80
C PRO A 461 -26.98 -16.37 8.94
N VAL A 462 -25.91 -15.64 8.59
CA VAL A 462 -25.20 -14.77 9.55
C VAL A 462 -26.06 -13.52 9.78
N PRO A 463 -26.29 -13.06 11.02
CA PRO A 463 -27.06 -11.84 11.24
C PRO A 463 -26.38 -10.60 10.66
N GLU A 464 -27.09 -9.91 9.76
CA GLU A 464 -26.62 -8.68 9.10
C GLU A 464 -27.23 -7.41 9.70
N GLN A 465 -28.39 -7.54 10.34
CA GLN A 465 -29.08 -6.44 11.04
C GLN A 465 -28.84 -6.54 12.54
N PHE A 466 -28.40 -5.43 13.13
CA PHE A 466 -28.08 -5.34 14.54
C PHE A 466 -28.87 -4.22 15.21
N LYS A 467 -29.48 -4.54 16.35
CA LYS A 467 -30.20 -3.60 17.20
C LYS A 467 -29.24 -3.10 18.28
N THR A 468 -28.80 -1.85 18.16
CA THR A 468 -28.06 -1.16 19.23
C THR A 468 -29.02 -0.34 20.08
N SER A 469 -28.98 -0.53 21.39
CA SER A 469 -29.77 0.23 22.38
C SER A 469 -28.89 0.77 23.51
N TRP A 470 -29.38 1.77 24.23
CA TRP A 470 -28.70 2.33 25.42
C TRP A 470 -29.32 1.74 26.68
N ASP A 471 -28.53 1.02 27.49
CA ASP A 471 -29.01 0.32 28.69
C ASP A 471 -29.12 1.20 29.94
N GLY A 472 -28.80 2.49 29.82
CA GLY A 472 -28.64 3.43 30.93
C GLY A 472 -27.17 3.75 31.25
N SER A 473 -26.23 2.89 30.84
CA SER A 473 -24.79 3.01 31.14
C SER A 473 -23.87 2.86 29.93
N LYS A 474 -24.27 2.06 28.93
CA LYS A 474 -23.50 1.76 27.72
C LYS A 474 -24.43 1.47 26.54
N LEU A 475 -23.83 1.39 25.36
CA LEU A 475 -24.48 0.80 24.19
C LEU A 475 -24.40 -0.73 24.29
N VAL A 476 -25.53 -1.40 24.13
CA VAL A 476 -25.67 -2.85 23.99
C VAL A 476 -26.16 -3.14 22.58
N THR A 477 -25.43 -3.99 21.86
CA THR A 477 -25.76 -4.40 20.49
C THR A 477 -26.09 -5.89 20.48
N GLU A 478 -27.25 -6.23 19.95
CA GLU A 478 -27.70 -7.61 19.73
C GLU A 478 -28.05 -7.81 18.25
N PRO A 479 -27.97 -9.03 17.70
CA PRO A 479 -28.62 -9.37 16.44
C PRO A 479 -30.10 -8.99 16.51
N ALA A 480 -30.63 -8.34 15.47
CA ALA A 480 -32.07 -8.13 15.37
C ALA A 480 -32.76 -9.49 15.14
N GLU A 481 -33.87 -9.76 15.82
CA GLU A 481 -34.65 -10.97 15.61
C GLU A 481 -35.15 -11.02 14.16
N MET A 482 -34.54 -11.89 13.35
CA MET A 482 -34.98 -12.13 11.98
C MET A 482 -36.25 -13.00 12.04
N MET A 483 -37.40 -12.35 11.99
CA MET A 483 -38.70 -13.00 11.82
C MET A 483 -38.86 -13.43 10.35
N GLY A 484 -38.24 -14.56 9.99
CA GLY A 484 -38.25 -15.18 8.65
C GLY A 484 -38.18 -16.69 8.75
#